data_AF-A0A356XFA8-F1
#
_entry.id   AF-A0A356XFA8-F1
#
_cell.length_a   1.000
_cell.length_b   1.000
_cell.length_c   1.000
_cell.angle_alpha   90.00
_cell.angle_beta   90.00
_cell.angle_gamma   90.00
#
_symmetry.space_group_name_H-M   'P 1'
#
loop_
_entity.id
_entity.type
_entity.pdbx_description
1 polymer ?
#
loop_
_entity_poly.entity_id
_entity_poly.type
_entity_poly.pdbx_seq_one_letter_code
_entity_poly.pdbx_strand_id
1 'polypeptide(L)' 'YQEDAGMAMRKSHENPYIKELYNEFLGEAGGPMSHELLHTHYHPR' A
#
# COMPACT_ATOMS: atom_id res chain seq x y z
N TYR A 1 -8.50 16.83 -5.31
CA TYR A 1 -7.32 17.05 -6.16
C TYR A 1 -6.56 18.36 -5.88
N GLN A 2 -7.18 19.44 -5.36
CA GLN A 2 -6.43 20.62 -4.89
C GLN A 2 -5.77 20.41 -3.51
N GLU A 3 -6.36 19.56 -2.66
CA GLU A 3 -5.83 19.26 -1.31
C GLU A 3 -4.55 18.41 -1.32
N ASP A 4 -4.42 17.46 -2.27
CA ASP A 4 -3.20 16.69 -2.49
C ASP A 4 -2.00 17.56 -2.92
N ALA A 5 -2.24 18.73 -3.51
CA ALA A 5 -1.17 19.52 -4.10
C ALA A 5 -0.27 20.23 -3.07
N GLY A 6 -0.78 20.47 -1.86
CA GLY A 6 -0.04 21.10 -0.76
C GLY A 6 0.50 20.13 0.29
N MET A 7 0.18 18.83 0.20
CA MET A 7 0.67 17.85 1.15
C MET A 7 2.13 17.48 0.85
N ALA A 8 3.01 17.59 1.86
CA ALA A 8 4.43 17.30 1.74
C ALA A 8 4.74 15.85 1.32
N MET A 9 3.80 14.91 1.55
CA MET A 9 3.88 13.52 1.08
C MET A 9 2.74 13.24 0.10
N ARG A 10 3.04 13.35 -1.21
CA ARG A 10 2.09 12.97 -2.29
C ARG A 10 2.24 11.53 -2.76
N LYS A 11 3.35 10.87 -2.40
CA LYS A 11 3.67 9.54 -2.91
C LYS A 11 3.47 8.51 -1.80
N SER A 12 2.59 7.54 -2.04
CA SER A 12 2.28 6.48 -1.06
C SER A 12 3.52 5.66 -0.65
N HIS A 13 4.53 5.57 -1.53
CA HIS A 13 5.82 4.90 -1.23
C HIS A 13 6.81 5.76 -0.44
N GLU A 14 6.54 7.05 -0.23
CA GLU A 14 7.32 7.94 0.65
C GLU A 14 6.73 8.00 2.06
N ASN A 15 5.51 7.48 2.27
CA ASN A 15 4.86 7.50 3.58
C ASN A 15 5.59 6.55 4.57
N PRO A 16 6.16 7.06 5.67
CA PRO A 16 6.90 6.24 6.64
C PRO A 16 6.03 5.15 7.28
N TYR A 17 4.75 5.41 7.50
CA TYR A 17 3.83 4.41 8.06
C TYR A 17 3.58 3.24 7.12
N ILE A 18 3.57 3.49 5.80
CA ILE A 18 3.46 2.42 4.81
C ILE A 18 4.75 1.58 4.83
N LYS A 19 5.92 2.22 4.91
CA LYS A 19 7.20 1.49 4.99
C LYS A 19 7.31 0.64 6.26
N GLU A 20 6.91 1.15 7.41
CA GLU A 20 6.87 0.36 8.66
C GLU A 20 5.89 -0.81 8.55
N LEU A 21 4.68 -0.58 8.04
CA LEU A 21 3.69 -1.65 7.87
C LEU A 21 4.20 -2.78 6.96
N TYR A 22 4.89 -2.43 5.87
CA TYR A 22 5.54 -3.42 5.02
C TYR A 22 6.71 -4.10 5.73
N ASN A 23 7.59 -3.37 6.41
CA ASN A 23 8.75 -3.97 7.08
C ASN A 23 8.38 -4.88 8.27
N GLU A 24 7.38 -4.52 9.07
CA GLU A 24 7.03 -5.22 10.30
C GLU A 24 5.96 -6.29 10.11
N PHE A 25 5.04 -6.10 9.15
CA PHE A 25 3.82 -6.91 9.07
C PHE A 25 3.62 -7.61 7.72
N LEU A 26 3.71 -6.87 6.61
CA LEU A 26 3.41 -7.43 5.28
C LEU A 26 4.63 -8.05 4.58
N GLY A 27 5.84 -7.76 5.05
CA GLY A 27 7.11 -8.11 4.42
C GLY A 27 7.30 -7.37 3.09
N GLU A 28 7.41 -8.15 2.01
CA GLU A 28 7.65 -7.59 0.67
C GLU A 28 6.34 -7.21 -0.04
N ALA A 29 6.41 -6.13 -0.83
CA ALA A 29 5.30 -5.73 -1.69
C ALA A 29 4.99 -6.83 -2.71
N GLY A 30 3.76 -7.36 -2.69
CA GLY A 30 3.36 -8.48 -3.53
C GLY A 30 3.74 -9.86 -2.99
N GLY A 31 4.24 -9.94 -1.75
CA GLY A 31 4.45 -11.20 -1.05
C GLY A 31 3.14 -11.93 -0.72
N PRO A 32 3.21 -13.19 -0.24
CA PRO A 32 2.04 -14.02 0.05
C PRO A 32 1.09 -13.37 1.07
N MET A 33 1.63 -12.71 2.10
CA MET A 33 0.85 -11.97 3.11
C MET A 33 0.11 -10.76 2.53
N SER A 34 0.76 -10.03 1.62
CA SER A 34 0.11 -8.92 0.91
C SER A 34 -0.99 -9.43 -0.02
N HIS A 35 -0.76 -10.57 -0.70
CA HIS A 35 -1.75 -11.16 -1.60
C HIS A 35 -2.98 -11.67 -0.83
N GLU A 36 -2.81 -12.23 0.36
CA GLU A 36 -3.91 -12.72 1.19
C GLU A 36 -4.74 -11.58 1.79
N LEU A 37 -4.09 -10.49 2.25
CA LEU A 37 -4.78 -9.42 2.98
C LEU A 37 -5.23 -8.24 2.10
N LEU A 38 -4.51 -7.95 1.02
CA LEU A 38 -4.71 -6.74 0.22
C LEU A 38 -5.17 -7.01 -1.22
N HIS A 39 -5.11 -8.27 -1.69
CA HIS A 39 -5.57 -8.62 -3.03
C HIS A 39 -6.91 -9.36 -2.96
N THR A 40 -7.71 -9.21 -4.02
CA THR A 40 -8.99 -9.91 -4.18
C THR A 40 -9.07 -10.47 -5.58
N HIS A 41 -9.86 -11.53 -5.75
CA HIS A 41 -10.06 -12.17 -7.05
C HIS A 41 -11.37 -11.72 -7.67
N TYR A 42 -11.32 -11.41 -8.96
CA TYR A 42 -12.50 -11.11 -9.74
C TYR A 42 -13.04 -12.42 -10.32
N HIS A 43 -14.34 -12.67 -10.12
CA HIS A 43 -14.99 -13.82 -10.75
C HIS A 43 -15.49 -13.47 -12.16
N PRO A 44 -15.36 -14.41 -13.12
CA PRO A 44 -15.90 -14.24 -14.46
C PRO A 44 -17.41 -14.05 -14.39
N ARG A 45 -17.90 -13.19 -15.29
CA ARG A 45 -19.24 -12.62 -15.27
C ARG A 45 -20.30 -13.52 -15.89
#